data_AF-A0AAV3PAL0-F1
#
_entry.id   AF-A0AAV3PAL0-F1
#
_cell.length_a   1.000
_cell.length_b   1.000
_cell.length_c   1.000
_cell.angle_alpha   90.00
_cell.angle_beta   90.00
_cell.angle_gamma   90.00
#
_symmetry.space_group_name_H-M   'P 1'
#
loop_
_entity.id
_entity.type
_entity.pdbx_description
1 polymer ?
#
loop_
_entity_poly.entity_id
_entity_poly.type
_entity_poly.pdbx_seq_one_letter_code
_entity_poly.pdbx_strand_id
1 'polypeptide(L)'
;MANALPLEYPPFIASMEKRGLKLEEIVCVSFTVGWFGEKKNSNRVVKVNCYYLNGTVNFYMRPIEGVILVVDLDQMKVTWYNDRAIIPIPKAEGTDYRQVKGTKGEGEERFRSGSIEEKVGMQHDEPNFSIEGHTVRWENWEFHLAFDMRVGPIISVASILDPEQNTYRRVLYRGFLSEIFVPYMDLTFEWYFRTIFDAGEYGGGVSTTPLQPFTDCPPHAHFMDGYFTNQDGSPTKTPNVFLCI
;
A
#
# COMPACT_ATOMS: atom_id res chain seq x y z
N MET A 1 -3.96 2.99 -19.15
CA MET A 1 -3.91 2.15 -17.92
C MET A 1 -5.32 1.69 -17.57
N ALA A 2 -5.51 0.54 -16.92
CA ALA A 2 -6.83 -0.06 -16.68
C ALA A 2 -7.78 0.88 -15.90
N ASN A 3 -7.23 1.59 -14.90
CA ASN A 3 -7.97 2.54 -14.06
C ASN A 3 -8.52 3.75 -14.82
N ALA A 4 -7.99 4.09 -16.00
CA ALA A 4 -8.45 5.22 -16.79
C ALA A 4 -9.59 4.85 -17.76
N LEU A 5 -9.70 3.57 -18.14
CA LEU A 5 -10.69 3.10 -19.11
C LEU A 5 -12.15 3.45 -18.75
N PRO A 6 -12.58 3.40 -17.47
CA PRO A 6 -13.96 3.80 -17.13
C PRO A 6 -14.29 5.23 -17.55
N LEU A 7 -13.33 6.16 -17.42
CA LEU A 7 -13.54 7.59 -17.70
C LEU A 7 -13.73 7.89 -19.20
N GLU A 8 -13.38 6.95 -20.07
CA GLU A 8 -13.57 7.02 -21.52
C GLU A 8 -14.70 6.10 -22.01
N TYR A 9 -15.33 5.34 -21.11
CA TYR A 9 -16.31 4.32 -21.47
C TYR A 9 -17.75 4.91 -21.47
N PRO A 10 -18.42 5.04 -22.63
CA PRO A 10 -19.69 5.78 -22.71
C PRO A 10 -20.80 5.30 -21.76
N PRO A 11 -21.00 3.98 -21.56
CA PRO A 11 -21.99 3.51 -20.57
C PRO A 11 -21.68 3.95 -19.13
N PHE A 12 -20.39 4.01 -18.75
CA PHE A 12 -19.98 4.48 -17.43
C PHE A 12 -20.22 5.99 -17.30
N ILE A 13 -19.82 6.77 -18.31
CA ILE A 13 -20.04 8.22 -18.35
C ILE A 13 -21.51 8.55 -18.15
N ALA A 14 -22.40 7.93 -18.93
CA ALA A 14 -23.85 8.13 -18.80
C ALA A 14 -24.38 7.75 -17.41
N SER A 15 -23.78 6.74 -16.77
CA SER A 15 -24.14 6.31 -15.41
C SER A 15 -23.70 7.30 -14.34
N MET A 16 -22.56 7.98 -14.54
CA MET A 16 -22.08 9.04 -13.66
C MET A 16 -22.90 10.32 -13.82
N GLU A 17 -23.25 10.69 -15.06
CA GLU A 17 -24.15 11.81 -15.36
C GLU A 17 -25.53 11.61 -14.71
N LYS A 18 -26.09 10.40 -14.80
CA LYS A 18 -27.36 10.05 -14.13
C LYS A 18 -27.30 10.22 -12.59
N ARG A 19 -26.11 10.08 -12.00
CA ARG A 19 -25.85 10.28 -10.57
C ARG A 19 -25.48 11.73 -10.22
N GLY A 20 -25.36 12.62 -11.22
CA GLY A 20 -24.94 14.00 -11.02
C GLY A 20 -23.48 14.14 -10.57
N LEU A 21 -22.62 13.19 -10.94
CA LEU A 21 -21.21 13.16 -10.56
C LEU A 21 -20.34 13.78 -11.65
N LYS A 22 -19.33 14.54 -11.23
CA LYS A 22 -18.32 15.12 -12.12
C LYS A 22 -17.26 14.08 -12.43
N LEU A 23 -16.96 13.84 -13.71
CA LEU A 23 -15.98 12.83 -14.11
C LEU A 23 -14.56 13.15 -13.60
N GLU A 24 -14.21 14.43 -13.54
CA GLU A 24 -12.91 14.90 -13.04
C GLU A 24 -12.69 14.64 -11.54
N GLU A 25 -13.76 14.37 -10.80
CA GLU A 25 -13.73 14.04 -9.37
C GLU A 25 -13.81 12.52 -9.12
N ILE A 26 -13.69 11.70 -10.18
CA ILE A 26 -13.74 10.24 -10.08
C ILE A 26 -12.35 9.65 -10.20
N VAL A 27 -12.02 8.80 -9.22
CA VAL A 27 -10.82 7.96 -9.24
C VAL A 27 -11.24 6.50 -9.24
N CYS A 28 -10.58 5.68 -10.05
CA CYS A 28 -10.87 4.26 -10.14
C CYS A 28 -9.65 3.41 -9.76
N VAL A 29 -9.92 2.26 -9.17
CA VAL A 29 -8.92 1.31 -8.66
C VAL A 29 -9.26 -0.08 -9.19
N SER A 30 -8.23 -0.77 -9.69
CA SER A 30 -8.32 -2.16 -10.14
C SER A 30 -8.15 -3.11 -8.95
N PHE A 31 -9.04 -4.08 -8.87
CA PHE A 31 -8.99 -5.18 -7.92
C PHE A 31 -8.83 -6.51 -8.66
N THR A 32 -7.95 -7.35 -8.14
CA THR A 32 -7.84 -8.75 -8.52
C THR A 32 -9.15 -9.50 -8.25
N VAL A 33 -9.43 -10.51 -9.06
CA VAL A 33 -10.75 -11.16 -9.09
C VAL A 33 -10.74 -12.62 -8.65
N GLY A 34 -9.57 -13.16 -8.24
CA GLY A 34 -9.41 -14.55 -7.85
C GLY A 34 -9.86 -15.55 -8.92
N TRP A 35 -10.32 -16.72 -8.47
CA TRP A 35 -10.88 -17.78 -9.30
C TRP A 35 -12.09 -18.40 -8.58
N PHE A 36 -13.19 -18.60 -9.31
CA PHE A 36 -14.49 -18.99 -8.75
C PHE A 36 -15.10 -20.22 -9.43
N GLY A 37 -14.27 -21.13 -9.95
CA GLY A 37 -14.72 -22.40 -10.56
C GLY A 37 -14.87 -22.37 -12.08
N GLU A 38 -14.53 -21.26 -12.74
CA GLU A 38 -14.61 -21.13 -14.18
C GLU A 38 -13.66 -22.11 -14.91
N LYS A 39 -14.18 -22.75 -15.97
CA LYS A 39 -13.49 -23.84 -16.69
C LYS A 39 -12.51 -23.38 -17.78
N LYS A 40 -12.63 -22.13 -18.27
CA LYS A 40 -11.99 -21.67 -19.52
C LYS A 40 -11.56 -20.20 -19.51
N ASN A 41 -11.33 -19.59 -18.35
CA ASN A 41 -10.84 -18.21 -18.30
C ASN A 41 -9.38 -18.20 -17.85
N SER A 42 -8.48 -17.99 -18.80
CA SER A 42 -7.05 -17.71 -18.54
C SER A 42 -6.71 -16.24 -18.80
N ASN A 43 -7.71 -15.42 -19.11
CA ASN A 43 -7.51 -14.00 -19.39
C ASN A 43 -7.09 -13.27 -18.11
N ARG A 44 -6.17 -12.33 -18.25
CA ARG A 44 -5.77 -11.45 -17.15
C ARG A 44 -6.81 -10.36 -16.98
N VAL A 45 -7.75 -10.56 -16.07
CA VAL A 45 -8.86 -9.63 -15.83
C VAL A 45 -8.80 -9.02 -14.44
N VAL A 46 -9.25 -7.78 -14.33
CA VAL A 46 -9.47 -7.06 -13.07
C VAL A 46 -10.88 -6.50 -13.04
N LYS A 47 -11.44 -6.35 -11.84
CA LYS A 47 -12.63 -5.55 -11.63
C LYS A 47 -12.23 -4.14 -11.22
N VAL A 48 -12.82 -3.14 -11.86
CA VAL A 48 -12.52 -1.75 -11.60
C VAL A 48 -13.68 -1.13 -10.84
N ASN A 49 -13.35 -0.61 -9.65
CA ASN A 49 -14.28 0.11 -8.79
C ASN A 49 -13.87 1.57 -8.73
N CYS A 50 -14.85 2.47 -8.70
CA CYS A 50 -14.61 3.91 -8.73
C CYS A 50 -15.14 4.58 -7.46
N TYR A 51 -14.52 5.71 -7.13
CA TYR A 51 -14.71 6.47 -5.90
C TYR A 51 -14.80 7.96 -6.25
N TYR A 52 -15.41 8.75 -5.35
CA TYR A 52 -15.67 10.16 -5.59
C TYR A 52 -14.87 11.06 -4.63
N LEU A 53 -14.00 11.90 -5.19
CA LEU A 53 -13.04 12.74 -4.47
C LEU A 53 -13.63 14.04 -3.92
N ASN A 54 -14.74 14.53 -4.49
CA ASN A 54 -15.21 15.90 -4.23
C ASN A 54 -15.37 16.21 -2.72
N GLY A 55 -14.46 17.03 -2.18
CA GLY A 55 -14.46 17.46 -0.78
C GLY A 55 -13.58 16.65 0.18
N THR A 56 -12.84 15.62 -0.27
CA THR A 56 -11.90 14.85 0.57
C THR A 56 -10.84 14.11 -0.25
N VAL A 57 -9.64 13.94 0.29
CA VAL A 57 -8.65 13.03 -0.31
C VAL A 57 -8.90 11.55 0.03
N ASN A 58 -9.74 11.28 1.03
CA ASN A 58 -10.04 9.93 1.49
C ASN A 58 -11.14 9.28 0.63
N PHE A 59 -10.83 9.07 -0.65
CA PHE A 59 -11.80 8.54 -1.62
C PHE A 59 -12.31 7.15 -1.25
N TYR A 60 -11.54 6.34 -0.50
CA TYR A 60 -12.00 5.04 -0.02
C TYR A 60 -13.25 5.11 0.86
N MET A 61 -13.50 6.24 1.53
CA MET A 61 -14.74 6.48 2.29
C MET A 61 -15.93 6.87 1.42
N ARG A 62 -15.72 7.05 0.11
CA ARG A 62 -16.74 7.54 -0.84
C ARG A 62 -16.82 6.66 -2.10
N PRO A 63 -17.12 5.36 -1.94
CA PRO A 63 -17.27 4.46 -3.08
C PRO A 63 -18.51 4.80 -3.92
N ILE A 64 -18.37 4.64 -5.23
CA ILE A 64 -19.49 4.66 -6.18
C ILE A 64 -20.01 3.22 -6.29
N GLU A 65 -20.84 2.83 -5.32
CA GLU A 65 -21.36 1.47 -5.22
C GLU A 65 -22.44 1.16 -6.27
N GLY A 66 -22.61 -0.12 -6.57
CA GLY A 66 -23.60 -0.62 -7.53
C GLY A 66 -23.18 -0.50 -9.00
N VAL A 67 -21.95 -0.04 -9.27
CA VAL A 67 -21.35 0.03 -10.61
C VAL A 67 -20.03 -0.75 -10.60
N ILE A 68 -19.88 -1.71 -11.52
CA ILE A 68 -18.65 -2.48 -11.70
C ILE A 68 -18.30 -2.56 -13.18
N LEU A 69 -17.01 -2.43 -13.48
CA LEU A 69 -16.44 -2.75 -14.78
C LEU A 69 -15.51 -3.96 -14.64
N VAL A 70 -15.44 -4.80 -15.67
CA VAL A 70 -14.38 -5.80 -15.83
C VAL A 70 -13.50 -5.36 -16.99
N VAL A 71 -12.20 -5.33 -16.74
CA VAL A 71 -11.18 -4.96 -17.72
C VAL A 71 -10.29 -6.15 -17.98
N ASP A 72 -10.07 -6.45 -19.26
CA ASP A 72 -9.01 -7.36 -19.71
C ASP A 72 -7.71 -6.56 -19.85
N LEU A 73 -6.69 -6.96 -19.08
CA LEU A 73 -5.40 -6.27 -18.98
C LEU A 73 -4.49 -6.55 -20.19
N ASP A 74 -4.70 -7.65 -20.91
CA ASP A 74 -3.89 -7.97 -22.10
C ASP A 74 -4.40 -7.20 -23.31
N GLN A 75 -5.72 -7.07 -23.44
CA GLN A 75 -6.37 -6.30 -24.50
C GLN A 75 -6.58 -4.83 -24.13
N MET A 76 -6.35 -4.47 -22.86
CA MET A 76 -6.55 -3.13 -22.31
C MET A 76 -7.93 -2.55 -22.65
N LYS A 77 -8.99 -3.33 -22.44
CA LYS A 77 -10.37 -2.95 -22.78
C LYS A 77 -11.39 -3.38 -21.73
N VAL A 78 -12.47 -2.61 -21.61
CA VAL A 78 -13.65 -3.01 -20.84
C VAL A 78 -14.34 -4.17 -21.56
N THR A 79 -14.45 -5.32 -20.89
CA THR A 79 -15.09 -6.54 -21.44
C THR A 79 -16.49 -6.75 -20.88
N TRP A 80 -16.78 -6.16 -19.73
CA TRP A 80 -18.09 -6.23 -19.11
C TRP A 80 -18.37 -5.00 -18.26
N TYR A 81 -19.63 -4.60 -18.22
CA TYR A 81 -20.12 -3.44 -17.49
C TYR A 81 -21.45 -3.76 -16.85
N ASN A 82 -21.63 -3.34 -15.60
CA ASN A 82 -22.91 -3.47 -14.91
C ASN A 82 -23.14 -2.30 -13.97
N ASP A 83 -24.20 -1.56 -14.25
CA ASP A 83 -24.80 -0.57 -13.35
C ASP A 83 -26.09 -1.17 -12.80
N ARG A 84 -26.01 -1.75 -11.60
CA ARG A 84 -27.09 -2.52 -10.98
C ARG A 84 -27.99 -1.65 -10.12
N ALA A 85 -27.41 -0.66 -9.44
CA ALA A 85 -28.11 0.14 -8.44
C ALA A 85 -27.50 1.54 -8.30
N ILE A 86 -28.35 2.50 -7.98
CA ILE A 86 -27.93 3.84 -7.55
C ILE A 86 -27.89 3.84 -6.03
N ILE A 87 -26.70 3.72 -5.47
CA ILE A 87 -26.46 3.77 -4.02
C ILE A 87 -25.95 5.18 -3.68
N PRO A 88 -26.50 5.84 -2.64
CA PRO A 88 -26.02 7.16 -2.23
C PRO A 88 -24.54 7.13 -1.86
N ILE A 89 -23.76 8.06 -2.40
CA ILE A 89 -22.35 8.21 -2.03
C ILE A 89 -22.29 8.81 -0.62
N PRO A 90 -21.47 8.25 0.29
CA PRO A 90 -21.23 8.84 1.59
C PRO A 90 -20.77 10.31 1.51
N LYS A 91 -21.07 11.05 2.57
CA LYS A 91 -20.64 12.44 2.77
C LYS A 91 -19.12 12.55 2.90
N ALA A 92 -18.55 13.68 2.49
CA ALA A 92 -17.10 13.91 2.56
C ALA A 92 -16.68 14.48 3.93
N GLU A 93 -17.61 15.13 4.61
CA GLU A 93 -17.39 15.77 5.90
C GLU A 93 -16.86 14.77 6.94
N GLY A 94 -15.78 15.14 7.62
CA GLY A 94 -15.15 14.31 8.64
C GLY A 94 -14.30 13.14 8.13
N THR A 95 -14.07 13.03 6.81
CA THR A 95 -13.28 11.92 6.24
C THR A 95 -11.83 12.26 5.90
N ASP A 96 -11.50 13.56 5.80
CA ASP A 96 -10.12 13.99 5.51
C ASP A 96 -9.24 13.77 6.74
N TYR A 97 -8.09 13.13 6.54
CA TYR A 97 -7.13 12.77 7.59
C TYR A 97 -5.91 13.70 7.61
N ARG A 98 -5.81 14.64 6.66
CA ARG A 98 -4.67 15.56 6.59
C ARG A 98 -4.84 16.66 7.62
N GLN A 99 -3.79 16.91 8.38
CA GLN A 99 -3.71 18.12 9.19
C GLN A 99 -3.43 19.31 8.28
N VAL A 100 -4.47 20.06 7.92
CA VAL A 100 -4.31 21.30 7.15
C VAL A 100 -4.09 22.45 8.13
N LYS A 101 -2.90 23.07 8.07
CA LYS A 101 -2.61 24.27 8.87
C LYS A 101 -3.65 25.36 8.60
N GLY A 102 -4.49 25.66 9.60
CA GLY A 102 -5.40 26.81 9.58
C GLY A 102 -6.88 26.51 9.29
N THR A 103 -7.27 25.27 9.00
CA THR A 103 -8.68 24.89 8.89
C THR A 103 -9.13 24.20 10.18
N LYS A 104 -9.93 24.92 10.98
CA LYS A 104 -10.65 24.36 12.13
C LYS A 104 -11.67 23.32 11.67
N GLY A 105 -11.24 22.08 11.50
CA GLY A 105 -12.15 20.96 11.34
C GLY A 105 -12.91 20.74 12.65
N GLU A 106 -14.16 20.26 12.58
CA GLU A 106 -15.01 19.97 13.76
C GLU A 106 -14.38 18.94 14.74
N GLY A 107 -13.29 18.26 14.34
CA GLY A 107 -12.48 17.39 15.19
C GLY A 107 -11.27 18.06 15.86
N GLU A 108 -10.89 19.29 15.48
CA GLU A 108 -9.72 19.98 16.07
C GLU A 108 -9.96 20.41 17.52
N GLU A 109 -11.20 20.68 17.92
CA GLU A 109 -11.52 20.99 19.34
C GLU A 109 -11.26 19.81 20.28
N ARG A 110 -11.05 18.59 19.75
CA ARG A 110 -10.73 17.38 20.51
C ARG A 110 -9.26 16.98 20.49
N PHE A 111 -8.39 17.68 19.74
CA PHE A 111 -6.96 17.53 19.99
C PHE A 111 -6.73 18.08 21.40
N ARG A 112 -6.63 17.15 22.37
CA ARG A 112 -6.30 17.49 23.75
C ARG A 112 -5.08 18.41 23.68
N SER A 113 -5.27 19.64 24.15
CA SER A 113 -4.21 20.56 24.55
C SER A 113 -3.38 20.00 25.73
N GLY A 114 -3.24 18.68 25.84
CA GLY A 114 -2.14 18.10 26.58
C GLY A 114 -0.92 18.33 25.70
N SER A 115 -0.02 19.20 26.14
CA SER A 115 1.29 19.34 25.52
C SER A 115 1.88 17.95 25.31
N ILE A 116 1.97 17.51 24.07
CA ILE A 116 2.86 16.40 23.73
C ILE A 116 4.23 17.00 23.96
N GLU A 117 4.83 16.70 25.11
CA GLU A 117 6.22 17.09 25.37
C GLU A 117 7.08 16.43 24.29
N GLU A 118 7.79 17.27 23.53
CA GLU A 118 8.75 16.81 22.55
C GLU A 118 9.87 16.07 23.29
N LYS A 119 9.83 14.74 23.26
CA LYS A 119 10.89 13.90 23.80
C LYS A 119 11.96 13.73 22.72
N VAL A 120 12.91 14.65 22.69
CA VAL A 120 14.12 14.48 21.91
C VAL A 120 15.06 13.57 22.69
N GLY A 121 15.10 12.28 22.33
CA GLY A 121 16.20 11.41 22.76
C GLY A 121 17.47 11.89 22.07
N MET A 122 18.43 12.44 22.80
CA MET A 122 19.76 12.72 22.26
C MET A 122 20.61 11.46 22.39
N GLN A 123 21.12 10.97 21.28
CA GLN A 123 22.21 10.01 21.30
C GLN A 123 23.52 10.81 21.29
N HIS A 124 24.27 10.74 22.38
CA HIS A 124 25.52 11.49 22.53
C HIS A 124 26.73 10.79 21.88
N ASP A 125 26.63 9.47 21.69
CA ASP A 125 27.66 8.61 21.09
C ASP A 125 27.23 8.14 19.69
N GLU A 126 28.19 7.62 18.92
CA GLU A 126 27.90 6.97 17.62
C GLU A 126 26.84 5.85 17.76
N PRO A 127 26.12 5.49 16.67
CA PRO A 127 25.23 4.33 16.64
C PRO A 127 25.88 3.09 17.26
N ASN A 128 25.15 2.35 18.10
CA ASN A 128 25.62 1.06 18.62
C ASN A 128 25.53 -0.08 17.58
N PHE A 129 25.34 0.28 16.31
CA PHE A 129 25.37 -0.62 15.17
C PHE A 129 26.32 -0.07 14.10
N SER A 130 26.81 -0.98 13.26
CA SER A 130 27.53 -0.63 12.04
C SER A 130 26.90 -1.33 10.85
N ILE A 131 26.95 -0.66 9.70
CA ILE A 131 26.42 -1.16 8.43
C ILE A 131 27.56 -1.16 7.41
N GLU A 132 27.88 -2.34 6.91
CA GLU A 132 28.85 -2.53 5.83
C GLU A 132 28.12 -3.07 4.60
N GLY A 133 27.82 -2.19 3.65
CA GLY A 133 26.94 -2.51 2.53
C GLY A 133 25.52 -2.80 3.02
N HIS A 134 25.18 -4.09 3.12
CA HIS A 134 23.89 -4.57 3.63
C HIS A 134 24.02 -5.50 4.84
N THR A 135 25.24 -5.65 5.37
CA THR A 135 25.51 -6.40 6.60
C THR A 135 25.39 -5.47 7.79
N VAL A 136 24.47 -5.78 8.70
CA VAL A 136 24.27 -5.07 9.96
C VAL A 136 24.93 -5.84 11.08
N ARG A 137 25.76 -5.13 11.86
CA ARG A 137 26.32 -5.61 13.12
C ARG A 137 25.79 -4.73 14.24
N TRP A 138 25.09 -5.33 15.19
CA TRP A 138 24.50 -4.61 16.31
C TRP A 138 24.64 -5.47 17.56
N GLU A 139 25.31 -4.94 18.59
CA GLU A 139 25.69 -5.68 19.79
C GLU A 139 26.39 -7.01 19.42
N ASN A 140 25.82 -8.15 19.81
CA ASN A 140 26.32 -9.49 19.48
C ASN A 140 25.68 -10.09 18.22
N TRP A 141 24.84 -9.36 17.47
CA TRP A 141 24.20 -9.85 16.26
C TRP A 141 24.93 -9.40 14.99
N GLU A 142 25.01 -10.32 14.04
CA GLU A 142 25.37 -10.04 12.65
C GLU A 142 24.29 -10.63 11.73
N PHE A 143 23.77 -9.84 10.81
CA PHE A 143 22.79 -10.30 9.82
C PHE A 143 22.88 -9.47 8.53
N HIS A 144 22.37 -10.03 7.43
CA HIS A 144 22.27 -9.36 6.14
C HIS A 144 20.83 -8.95 5.87
N LEU A 145 20.64 -7.70 5.45
CA LEU A 145 19.36 -7.17 5.00
C LEU A 145 19.29 -7.15 3.48
N ALA A 146 18.24 -7.72 2.91
CA ALA A 146 17.96 -7.61 1.50
C ALA A 146 16.58 -7.00 1.27
N PHE A 147 16.32 -6.58 0.04
CA PHE A 147 15.02 -6.09 -0.39
C PHE A 147 14.61 -6.77 -1.68
N ASP A 148 13.36 -7.18 -1.76
CA ASP A 148 12.78 -7.87 -2.90
C ASP A 148 11.48 -7.17 -3.32
N MET A 149 11.26 -7.03 -4.63
CA MET A 149 10.10 -6.32 -5.16
C MET A 149 8.75 -6.97 -4.78
N ARG A 150 8.73 -8.29 -4.56
CA ARG A 150 7.53 -9.03 -4.17
C ARG A 150 7.31 -9.00 -2.67
N VAL A 151 8.34 -9.32 -1.88
CA VAL A 151 8.17 -9.56 -0.42
C VAL A 151 8.70 -8.43 0.46
N GLY A 152 9.34 -7.42 -0.11
CA GLY A 152 9.94 -6.30 0.62
C GLY A 152 11.19 -6.72 1.39
N PRO A 153 11.36 -6.32 2.66
CA PRO A 153 12.56 -6.58 3.43
C PRO A 153 12.75 -8.06 3.78
N ILE A 154 13.99 -8.53 3.72
CA ILE A 154 14.41 -9.90 4.03
C ILE A 154 15.58 -9.83 5.02
N ILE A 155 15.49 -10.58 6.11
CA ILE A 155 16.62 -10.83 7.02
C ILE A 155 17.25 -12.17 6.65
N SER A 156 18.57 -12.21 6.53
CA SER A 156 19.31 -13.40 6.13
C SER A 156 20.62 -13.56 6.88
N VAL A 157 21.11 -14.81 6.92
CA VAL A 157 22.35 -15.25 7.58
C VAL A 157 22.54 -14.72 9.01
N ALA A 158 21.43 -14.52 9.74
CA ALA A 158 21.46 -13.99 11.09
C ALA A 158 22.15 -14.94 12.05
N SER A 159 23.18 -14.43 12.72
CA SER A 159 24.01 -15.15 13.66
C SER A 159 24.24 -14.29 14.90
N ILE A 160 24.39 -14.96 16.05
CA ILE A 160 24.68 -14.32 17.33
C ILE A 160 26.07 -14.74 17.80
N LEU A 161 26.88 -13.80 18.26
CA LEU A 161 28.19 -14.04 18.86
C LEU A 161 27.99 -14.65 20.25
N ASP A 162 28.48 -15.88 20.42
CA ASP A 162 28.56 -16.55 21.70
C ASP A 162 29.84 -16.09 22.43
N PRO A 163 29.74 -15.32 23.53
CA PRO A 163 30.91 -14.77 24.20
C PRO A 163 31.76 -15.82 24.92
N GLU A 164 31.17 -16.97 25.29
CA GLU A 164 31.91 -18.05 25.95
C GLU A 164 32.78 -18.81 24.95
N GLN A 165 32.25 -19.03 23.74
CA GLN A 165 32.93 -19.76 22.68
C GLN A 165 33.74 -18.86 21.76
N ASN A 166 33.52 -17.54 21.82
CA ASN A 166 34.05 -16.54 20.90
C ASN A 166 33.80 -16.91 19.43
N THR A 167 32.58 -17.41 19.14
CA THR A 167 32.16 -17.83 17.79
C THR A 167 30.75 -17.39 17.48
N TYR A 168 30.45 -17.13 16.20
CA TYR A 168 29.11 -16.86 15.74
C TYR A 168 28.29 -18.15 15.59
N ARG A 169 27.12 -18.17 16.22
CA ARG A 169 26.14 -19.26 16.15
C ARG A 169 25.00 -18.84 15.25
N ARG A 170 24.76 -19.61 14.18
CA ARG A 170 23.69 -19.34 13.21
C ARG A 170 22.32 -19.54 13.85
N VAL A 171 21.40 -18.61 13.61
CA VAL A 171 20.03 -18.65 14.12
C VAL A 171 19.03 -18.74 12.97
N LEU A 172 19.15 -17.87 11.96
CA LEU A 172 18.21 -17.80 10.85
C LEU A 172 18.96 -17.63 9.53
N TYR A 173 18.81 -18.59 8.61
CA TYR A 173 19.40 -18.44 7.29
C TYR A 173 18.67 -17.39 6.44
N ARG A 174 17.33 -17.37 6.46
CA ARG A 174 16.50 -16.41 5.73
C ARG A 174 15.08 -16.36 6.30
N GLY A 175 14.55 -15.16 6.53
CA GLY A 175 13.17 -14.91 6.94
C GLY A 175 12.60 -13.64 6.33
N PHE A 176 11.32 -13.69 5.95
CA PHE A 176 10.57 -12.60 5.33
C PHE A 176 9.05 -12.89 5.39
N LEU A 177 8.23 -11.86 5.19
CA LEU A 177 6.78 -12.01 5.06
C LEU A 177 6.44 -12.54 3.67
N SER A 178 6.19 -13.85 3.57
CA SER A 178 6.01 -14.49 2.26
C SER A 178 4.73 -14.09 1.55
N GLU A 179 3.66 -13.80 2.30
CA GLU A 179 2.36 -13.44 1.75
C GLU A 179 1.47 -12.77 2.81
N ILE A 180 0.49 -11.99 2.35
CA ILE A 180 -0.63 -11.48 3.14
C ILE A 180 -1.91 -11.86 2.41
N PHE A 181 -2.91 -12.38 3.14
CA PHE A 181 -4.22 -12.72 2.56
C PHE A 181 -5.33 -11.92 3.26
N VAL A 182 -6.06 -11.11 2.50
CA VAL A 182 -7.09 -10.19 3.01
C VAL A 182 -8.46 -10.54 2.42
N PRO A 183 -9.17 -11.54 2.99
CA PRO A 183 -10.50 -11.93 2.54
C PRO A 183 -11.60 -11.02 3.12
N TYR A 184 -12.32 -10.34 2.24
CA TYR A 184 -13.57 -9.66 2.61
C TYR A 184 -14.71 -10.67 2.72
N MET A 185 -15.66 -10.38 3.63
CA MET A 185 -16.75 -11.31 3.99
C MET A 185 -18.12 -10.89 3.44
N ASP A 186 -18.15 -9.92 2.51
CA ASP A 186 -19.38 -9.51 1.83
C ASP A 186 -19.59 -10.35 0.57
N LEU A 187 -20.72 -11.06 0.52
CA LEU A 187 -21.09 -11.97 -0.56
C LEU A 187 -21.77 -11.27 -1.75
N THR A 188 -21.99 -9.96 -1.67
CA THR A 188 -22.58 -9.19 -2.77
C THR A 188 -21.67 -9.20 -3.99
N PHE A 189 -22.26 -8.95 -5.16
CA PHE A 189 -21.55 -8.98 -6.43
C PHE A 189 -20.38 -7.97 -6.48
N GLU A 190 -20.51 -6.89 -5.71
CA GLU A 190 -19.56 -5.80 -5.53
C GLU A 190 -18.31 -6.17 -4.71
N TRP A 191 -18.38 -7.23 -3.90
CA TRP A 191 -17.33 -7.53 -2.92
C TRP A 191 -16.87 -8.99 -2.90
N TYR A 192 -17.65 -9.96 -3.38
CA TYR A 192 -17.35 -11.39 -3.22
C TYR A 192 -15.96 -11.83 -3.72
N PHE A 193 -15.40 -11.09 -4.67
CA PHE A 193 -14.12 -11.38 -5.32
C PHE A 193 -12.91 -10.78 -4.60
N ARG A 194 -13.12 -9.95 -3.58
CA ARG A 194 -12.06 -9.23 -2.86
C ARG A 194 -11.42 -10.13 -1.82
N THR A 195 -10.49 -10.95 -2.28
CA THR A 195 -9.68 -11.83 -1.43
C THR A 195 -8.22 -11.63 -1.81
N ILE A 196 -7.69 -10.48 -1.43
CA ILE A 196 -6.44 -9.94 -1.96
C ILE A 196 -5.24 -10.72 -1.42
N PHE A 197 -4.28 -11.00 -2.28
CA PHE A 197 -2.95 -11.49 -1.91
C PHE A 197 -1.92 -10.38 -2.15
N ASP A 198 -1.66 -9.53 -1.16
CA ASP A 198 -0.91 -8.28 -1.35
C ASP A 198 0.47 -8.49 -1.97
N ALA A 199 1.25 -9.45 -1.45
CA ALA A 199 2.60 -9.68 -1.94
C ALA A 199 2.58 -10.39 -3.31
N GLY A 200 1.67 -11.35 -3.50
CA GLY A 200 1.57 -12.12 -4.75
C GLY A 200 0.96 -11.35 -5.94
N GLU A 201 -0.01 -10.48 -5.69
CA GLU A 201 -0.79 -9.80 -6.73
C GLU A 201 -0.29 -8.38 -7.03
N TYR A 202 0.14 -7.64 -5.99
CA TYR A 202 0.56 -6.24 -6.12
C TYR A 202 2.06 -6.04 -5.88
N GLY A 203 2.69 -6.95 -5.14
CA GLY A 203 4.10 -6.87 -4.75
C GLY A 203 4.29 -5.93 -3.55
N GLY A 204 4.61 -6.51 -2.39
CA GLY A 204 4.82 -5.75 -1.15
C GLY A 204 6.02 -4.81 -1.21
N GLY A 205 7.10 -5.20 -1.90
CA GLY A 205 8.27 -4.33 -2.12
C GLY A 205 7.96 -3.16 -3.06
N VAL A 206 7.27 -3.41 -4.17
CA VAL A 206 6.81 -2.37 -5.10
C VAL A 206 5.81 -1.42 -4.44
N SER A 207 4.99 -1.94 -3.52
CA SER A 207 4.00 -1.17 -2.77
C SER A 207 4.58 -0.42 -1.56
N THR A 208 5.88 -0.53 -1.31
CA THR A 208 6.54 0.17 -0.20
C THR A 208 6.63 1.67 -0.52
N THR A 209 6.35 2.50 0.49
CA THR A 209 6.43 3.95 0.38
C THR A 209 7.66 4.49 1.11
N PRO A 210 8.23 5.64 0.69
CA PRO A 210 9.30 6.28 1.43
C PRO A 210 8.86 6.65 2.85
N LEU A 211 9.62 6.18 3.84
CA LEU A 211 9.44 6.55 5.24
C LEU A 211 9.74 8.04 5.44
N GLN A 212 8.85 8.72 6.16
CA GLN A 212 8.99 10.13 6.55
C GLN A 212 9.84 10.24 7.81
N PRO A 213 11.02 10.88 7.77
CA PRO A 213 11.82 11.13 8.96
C PRO A 213 11.03 11.90 10.01
N PHE A 214 11.26 11.59 11.29
CA PHE A 214 10.59 12.18 12.46
C PHE A 214 9.11 11.85 12.63
N THR A 215 8.43 11.35 11.59
CA THR A 215 7.05 10.87 11.65
C THR A 215 7.01 9.35 11.76
N ASP A 216 7.59 8.66 10.79
CA ASP A 216 7.61 7.19 10.73
C ASP A 216 8.79 6.59 11.49
N CYS A 217 9.88 7.36 11.62
CA CYS A 217 11.14 6.94 12.22
C CYS A 217 11.74 8.01 13.15
N PRO A 218 12.43 7.62 14.23
CA PRO A 218 13.03 8.55 15.18
C PRO A 218 14.18 9.38 14.57
N PRO A 219 14.62 10.48 15.23
CA PRO A 219 15.63 11.39 14.72
C PRO A 219 16.97 10.76 14.30
N HIS A 220 17.41 9.71 14.99
CA HIS A 220 18.72 9.06 14.78
C HIS A 220 18.63 7.83 13.88
N ALA A 221 17.48 7.63 13.22
CA ALA A 221 17.25 6.46 12.38
C ALA A 221 18.17 6.45 11.16
N HIS A 222 18.74 5.29 10.86
CA HIS A 222 19.43 5.05 9.60
C HIS A 222 18.50 4.42 8.55
N PHE A 223 18.41 5.05 7.37
CA PHE A 223 17.56 4.60 6.26
C PHE A 223 18.34 3.88 5.16
N MET A 224 17.69 2.93 4.48
CA MET A 224 18.19 2.32 3.26
C MET A 224 17.22 2.51 2.10
N ASP A 225 17.79 2.66 0.91
CA ASP A 225 17.05 2.78 -0.34
C ASP A 225 16.77 1.39 -0.94
N GLY A 226 15.69 1.29 -1.69
CA GLY A 226 15.27 0.09 -2.40
C GLY A 226 15.31 0.32 -3.90
N TYR A 227 15.63 -0.74 -4.63
CA TYR A 227 15.65 -0.73 -6.08
C TYR A 227 14.78 -1.88 -6.59
N PHE A 228 13.93 -1.59 -7.57
CA PHE A 228 13.12 -2.57 -8.27
C PHE A 228 12.96 -2.19 -9.73
N THR A 229 12.40 -3.07 -10.56
CA THR A 229 12.23 -2.84 -12.00
C THR A 229 10.81 -2.37 -12.32
N ASN A 230 10.69 -1.36 -13.18
CA ASN A 230 9.43 -0.97 -13.80
C ASN A 230 8.97 -2.02 -14.83
N GLN A 231 7.76 -1.84 -15.34
CA GLN A 231 7.18 -2.73 -16.37
C GLN A 231 7.99 -2.76 -17.67
N ASP A 232 8.76 -1.72 -17.99
CA ASP A 232 9.65 -1.65 -19.15
C ASP A 232 11.07 -2.22 -18.86
N GLY A 233 11.29 -2.74 -17.64
CA GLY A 233 12.58 -3.26 -17.19
C GLY A 233 13.56 -2.19 -16.68
N SER A 234 13.20 -0.91 -16.71
CA SER A 234 14.07 0.15 -16.17
C SER A 234 14.16 0.06 -14.64
N PRO A 235 15.34 0.33 -14.04
CA PRO A 235 15.47 0.35 -12.59
C PRO A 235 14.83 1.62 -12.00
N THR A 236 14.05 1.44 -10.93
CA THR A 236 13.47 2.50 -10.12
C THR A 236 14.05 2.45 -8.72
N LYS A 237 14.49 3.61 -8.25
CA LYS A 237 14.91 3.83 -6.87
C LYS A 237 13.72 4.36 -6.06
N THR A 238 13.46 3.74 -4.92
CA THR A 238 12.56 4.29 -3.90
C THR A 238 13.39 4.61 -2.66
N PRO A 239 13.48 5.88 -2.25
CA PRO A 239 14.31 6.26 -1.12
C PRO A 239 13.66 5.84 0.20
N ASN A 240 14.49 5.61 1.24
CA ASN A 240 14.04 5.42 2.63
C ASN A 240 12.96 4.33 2.81
N VAL A 241 13.13 3.15 2.21
CA VAL A 241 12.07 2.11 2.18
C VAL A 241 12.22 1.04 3.24
N PHE A 242 13.41 0.80 3.76
CA PHE A 242 13.62 -0.15 4.86
C PHE A 242 14.84 0.25 5.69
N LEU A 243 14.88 -0.26 6.91
CA LEU A 243 15.78 0.12 8.00
C LEU A 243 15.41 1.43 8.71
N CYS A 244 15.18 1.30 10.00
CA CYS A 244 14.81 2.34 10.96
C CYS A 244 15.39 1.89 12.31
N ILE A 245 16.72 1.92 12.40
CA ILE A 245 17.49 1.57 13.62
C ILE A 245 18.15 2.85 14.12
#